data_AF-A0A024WK86-F1
#
_entry.id   AF-A0A024WK86-F1
#
_cell.length_a   1.000
_cell.length_b   1.000
_cell.length_c   1.000
_cell.angle_alpha   90.00
_cell.angle_beta   90.00
_cell.angle_gamma   90.00
#
_symmetry.space_group_name_H-M   'P 1'
#
loop_
_entity.id
_entity.type
_entity.pdbx_description
1 polymer ?
#
loop_
_entity_poly.entity_id
_entity_poly.type
_entity_poly.pdbx_seq_one_letter_code
_entity_poly.pdbx_strand_id
1 'polypeptide(L)'
;MKIIFLLNIVILFLTNVLTKKHVISNTLNFINVNPKQFNNSTKRLKATEYKIDNKVIRGPLTPLNEYILIQKDEAGDTTDSGVFIGDTLKKNQYIGKVLSVGAGAINTKNGERIPIDIQVGDVVIFNPNDGNKVKYNDKECLLISNEEVLGKINDSNEINPLNITPLYDRVLIKLINPNVNSDSLIIIPESKNNDKVTDGQVVAIGNGIYDENNQKVPIDLRIDDYIKFSPFSNESCEFTYQNAKYTFVKARYVMAKY
;
A
#
# COMPACT_ATOMS: atom_id res chain seq x y z
N MET A 1 90.59 -22.18 -39.98
CA MET A 1 89.71 -23.01 -40.82
C MET A 1 88.70 -23.82 -39.99
N LYS A 2 87.89 -23.18 -39.12
CA LYS A 2 86.80 -23.86 -38.36
C LYS A 2 85.61 -22.97 -37.94
N ILE A 3 85.56 -21.70 -38.34
CA ILE A 3 84.46 -20.76 -37.99
C ILE A 3 83.54 -20.43 -39.18
N ILE A 4 83.98 -20.66 -40.42
CA ILE A 4 83.16 -20.42 -41.64
C ILE A 4 82.11 -21.53 -41.86
N PHE A 5 82.23 -22.67 -41.18
CA PHE A 5 81.31 -23.79 -41.36
C PHE A 5 80.01 -23.66 -40.53
N LEU A 6 80.02 -22.93 -39.41
CA LEU A 6 78.82 -22.81 -38.57
C LEU A 6 77.87 -21.68 -39.02
N LEU A 7 78.37 -20.65 -39.73
CA LEU A 7 77.53 -19.52 -40.16
C LEU A 7 76.67 -19.87 -41.39
N ASN A 8 77.13 -20.79 -42.25
CA ASN A 8 76.37 -21.21 -43.44
C ASN A 8 75.25 -22.23 -43.16
N ILE A 9 75.21 -22.85 -41.98
CA ILE A 9 74.10 -23.75 -41.58
C ILE A 9 72.89 -22.97 -41.05
N VAL A 10 73.11 -21.79 -40.45
CA VAL A 10 72.00 -20.99 -39.88
C VAL A 10 71.24 -20.22 -40.97
N ILE A 11 71.89 -19.84 -42.07
CA ILE A 11 71.23 -19.09 -43.16
C ILE A 11 70.36 -19.99 -44.07
N LEU A 12 70.61 -21.31 -44.11
CA LEU A 12 69.72 -22.24 -44.84
C LEU A 12 68.42 -22.59 -44.11
N PHE A 13 68.31 -22.26 -42.81
CA PHE A 13 67.12 -22.56 -42.01
C PHE A 13 66.10 -21.40 -41.94
N LEU A 14 66.46 -20.18 -42.36
CA LEU A 14 65.56 -19.04 -42.25
C LEU A 14 64.70 -18.75 -43.49
N THR A 15 64.93 -19.41 -44.63
CA THR A 15 64.18 -19.13 -45.87
C THR A 15 63.07 -20.13 -46.20
N ASN A 16 62.86 -21.18 -45.41
CA ASN A 16 61.88 -22.24 -45.71
C ASN A 16 60.60 -22.25 -44.86
N VAL A 17 60.38 -21.27 -43.98
CA VAL A 17 59.15 -21.22 -43.15
C VAL A 17 58.09 -20.25 -43.72
N LEU A 18 58.38 -19.53 -44.81
CA LEU A 18 57.47 -18.57 -45.42
C LEU A 18 57.18 -18.90 -46.88
N THR A 19 56.47 -20.01 -47.12
CA THR A 19 55.46 -20.11 -48.19
C THR A 19 54.84 -21.51 -48.21
N LYS A 20 53.72 -21.67 -47.52
CA LYS A 20 52.74 -22.72 -47.87
C LYS A 20 51.36 -22.10 -47.92
N LYS A 21 51.06 -21.35 -48.99
CA LYS A 21 49.69 -21.03 -49.37
C LYS A 21 49.05 -22.32 -49.87
N HIS A 22 48.46 -23.10 -48.96
CA HIS A 22 47.48 -24.10 -49.34
C HIS A 22 46.16 -23.39 -49.57
N VAL A 23 45.76 -23.32 -50.83
CA VAL A 23 44.39 -23.01 -51.23
C VAL A 23 43.54 -24.18 -50.74
N ILE A 24 42.76 -23.95 -49.69
CA ILE A 24 41.70 -24.86 -49.28
C ILE A 24 40.44 -24.36 -49.97
N SER A 25 40.06 -25.02 -51.06
CA SER A 25 38.73 -24.90 -51.63
C SER A 25 37.76 -25.64 -50.71
N ASN A 26 37.18 -24.94 -49.74
CA ASN A 26 36.03 -25.46 -49.02
C ASN A 26 34.82 -25.42 -49.96
N THR A 27 34.47 -26.56 -50.54
CA THR A 27 33.12 -26.79 -51.03
C THR A 27 32.19 -26.81 -49.81
N LEU A 28 31.52 -25.69 -49.57
CA LEU A 28 30.46 -25.62 -48.58
C LEU A 28 29.32 -26.52 -49.06
N ASN A 29 29.23 -27.73 -48.49
CA ASN A 29 27.99 -28.48 -48.52
C ASN A 29 27.00 -27.74 -47.63
N PHE A 30 26.20 -26.85 -48.23
CA PHE A 30 25.07 -26.26 -47.55
C PHE A 30 24.09 -27.40 -47.23
N ILE A 31 24.09 -27.82 -45.97
CA ILE A 31 23.00 -28.62 -45.43
C ILE A 31 21.76 -27.75 -45.56
N ASN A 32 20.87 -28.08 -46.50
CA ASN A 32 19.54 -27.48 -46.56
C ASN A 32 18.70 -28.03 -45.40
N VAL A 33 18.98 -27.53 -44.20
CA VAL A 33 18.06 -27.66 -43.08
C VAL A 33 16.91 -26.72 -43.37
N ASN A 34 15.81 -27.27 -43.87
CA ASN A 34 14.53 -26.60 -43.84
C ASN A 34 14.33 -26.09 -42.41
N PRO A 35 14.30 -24.76 -42.16
CA PRO A 35 14.09 -24.27 -40.81
C PRO A 35 12.75 -24.84 -40.37
N LYS A 36 12.74 -25.61 -39.28
CA LYS A 36 11.49 -25.93 -38.59
C LYS A 36 10.80 -24.60 -38.39
N GLN A 37 9.68 -24.39 -39.07
CA GLN A 37 8.84 -23.23 -38.87
C GLN A 37 8.49 -23.26 -37.40
N PHE A 38 9.16 -22.40 -36.64
CA PHE A 38 8.82 -22.16 -35.26
C PHE A 38 7.47 -21.48 -35.35
N ASN A 39 6.41 -22.28 -35.21
CA ASN A 39 5.07 -21.80 -34.94
C ASN A 39 5.13 -21.16 -33.57
N ASN A 40 5.67 -19.94 -33.52
CA ASN A 40 5.35 -19.00 -32.48
C ASN A 40 3.86 -18.78 -32.64
N SER A 41 3.05 -19.59 -31.95
CA SER A 41 1.80 -19.08 -31.44
C SER A 41 2.20 -17.89 -30.59
N THR A 42 2.27 -16.71 -31.21
CA THR A 42 2.29 -15.45 -30.49
C THR A 42 0.95 -15.43 -29.79
N LYS A 43 0.87 -16.09 -28.65
CA LYS A 43 -0.10 -15.77 -27.62
C LYS A 43 0.33 -14.37 -27.22
N ARG A 44 -0.14 -13.39 -28.00
CA ARG A 44 0.02 -11.96 -27.75
C ARG A 44 -0.44 -11.85 -26.31
N LEU A 45 0.50 -11.66 -25.39
CA LEU A 45 0.16 -11.33 -24.02
C LEU A 45 -0.75 -10.12 -24.19
N LYS A 46 -2.05 -10.25 -23.87
CA LYS A 46 -2.96 -9.12 -23.93
C LYS A 46 -2.29 -8.08 -23.06
N ALA A 47 -1.78 -7.01 -23.66
CA ALA A 47 -1.26 -5.90 -22.89
C ALA A 47 -2.42 -5.50 -21.97
N THR A 48 -2.21 -5.57 -20.66
CA THR A 48 -3.21 -5.16 -19.70
C THR A 48 -3.49 -3.69 -20.00
N GLU A 49 -4.62 -3.42 -20.66
CA GLU A 49 -5.03 -2.05 -20.96
C GLU A 49 -5.43 -1.41 -19.65
N TYR A 50 -4.63 -0.42 -19.24
CA TYR A 50 -4.93 0.38 -18.06
C TYR A 50 -5.84 1.54 -18.45
N LYS A 51 -6.87 1.80 -17.64
CA LYS A 51 -7.83 2.88 -17.88
C LYS A 51 -8.03 3.70 -16.62
N ILE A 52 -8.07 5.02 -16.77
CA ILE A 52 -8.51 5.96 -15.75
C ILE A 52 -9.64 6.80 -16.33
N ASP A 53 -10.82 6.79 -15.70
CA ASP A 53 -12.01 7.53 -16.15
C ASP A 53 -12.29 7.35 -17.66
N ASN A 54 -12.30 6.10 -18.11
CA ASN A 54 -12.46 5.67 -19.51
C ASN A 54 -11.33 6.10 -20.48
N LYS A 55 -10.27 6.73 -20.00
CA LYS A 55 -9.08 7.09 -20.78
C LYS A 55 -8.00 6.03 -20.65
N VAL A 56 -7.56 5.48 -21.79
CA VAL A 56 -6.46 4.51 -21.84
C VAL A 56 -5.14 5.18 -21.46
N ILE A 57 -4.40 4.57 -20.54
CA ILE A 57 -3.08 5.02 -20.09
C ILE A 57 -2.02 3.97 -20.45
N ARG A 58 -0.75 4.43 -20.56
CA ARG A 58 0.36 3.61 -21.05
C ARG A 58 0.86 2.53 -20.07
N GLY A 59 0.46 2.59 -18.80
CA GLY A 59 0.94 1.70 -17.74
C GLY A 59 0.07 1.76 -16.49
N PRO A 60 0.43 1.04 -15.41
CA PRO A 60 -0.32 1.05 -14.17
C PRO A 60 -0.37 2.44 -13.55
N LEU A 61 -1.49 2.77 -12.90
CA LEU A 61 -1.65 4.06 -12.23
C LEU A 61 -0.76 4.08 -10.98
N THR A 62 0.21 4.99 -10.99
CA THR A 62 1.14 5.20 -9.87
C THR A 62 0.84 6.56 -9.23
N PRO A 63 0.26 6.58 -8.02
CA PRO A 63 0.11 7.81 -7.24
C PRO A 63 1.45 8.49 -6.99
N LEU A 64 1.43 9.80 -6.79
CA LEU A 64 2.62 10.58 -6.42
C LEU A 64 2.61 10.86 -4.92
N ASN A 65 3.77 11.20 -4.36
CA ASN A 65 3.95 11.60 -2.96
C ASN A 65 3.31 10.58 -1.98
N GLU A 66 2.54 11.06 -1.01
CA GLU A 66 1.83 10.28 -0.02
C GLU A 66 0.47 9.73 -0.46
N TYR A 67 0.08 9.90 -1.73
CA TYR A 67 -1.20 9.42 -2.21
C TYR A 67 -1.23 7.90 -2.39
N ILE A 68 -2.40 7.32 -2.18
CA ILE A 68 -2.66 5.88 -2.24
C ILE A 68 -3.94 5.65 -3.04
N LEU A 69 -3.89 4.69 -3.96
CA LEU A 69 -5.05 4.24 -4.73
C LEU A 69 -5.66 3.03 -4.03
N ILE A 70 -6.92 3.18 -3.63
CA ILE A 70 -7.69 2.13 -2.94
C ILE A 70 -8.86 1.73 -3.82
N GLN A 71 -9.01 0.43 -4.06
CA GLN A 71 -10.24 -0.14 -4.59
C GLN A 71 -11.22 -0.27 -3.42
N LYS A 72 -12.42 0.29 -3.55
CA LYS A 72 -13.46 0.02 -2.56
C LYS A 72 -13.87 -1.44 -2.66
N ASP A 73 -14.12 -2.09 -1.54
CA ASP A 73 -14.78 -3.39 -1.58
C ASP A 73 -16.21 -3.19 -2.09
N GLU A 74 -16.55 -3.92 -3.16
CA GLU A 74 -17.93 -3.97 -3.65
C GLU A 74 -18.77 -4.66 -2.59
N ALA A 75 -19.97 -4.14 -2.34
CA ALA A 75 -20.84 -4.66 -1.31
C ALA A 75 -21.01 -6.17 -1.49
N GLY A 76 -20.53 -6.95 -0.53
CA GLY A 76 -20.96 -8.32 -0.33
C GLY A 76 -22.42 -8.29 0.11
N ASP A 77 -23.34 -8.02 -0.82
CA ASP A 77 -24.78 -8.10 -0.62
C ASP A 77 -25.18 -9.57 -0.62
N THR A 78 -24.79 -10.29 0.42
CA THR A 78 -25.45 -11.50 0.96
C THR A 78 -24.50 -12.16 1.96
N THR A 79 -24.89 -12.16 3.24
CA THR A 79 -24.55 -13.31 4.08
C THR A 79 -25.52 -14.44 3.72
N ASP A 80 -25.09 -15.70 3.77
CA ASP A 80 -25.89 -16.91 3.48
C ASP A 80 -27.20 -17.06 4.31
N SER A 81 -27.56 -16.06 5.12
CA SER A 81 -28.74 -16.03 5.98
C SER A 81 -29.82 -15.01 5.59
N GLY A 82 -29.63 -14.23 4.51
CA GLY A 82 -30.68 -13.38 3.96
C GLY A 82 -31.11 -12.17 4.81
N VAL A 83 -30.29 -11.72 5.75
CA VAL A 83 -30.58 -10.51 6.55
C VAL A 83 -29.91 -9.27 5.93
N PHE A 84 -30.73 -8.35 5.43
CA PHE A 84 -30.31 -7.00 5.06
C PHE A 84 -30.02 -6.18 6.32
N ILE A 85 -28.76 -5.79 6.52
CA ILE A 85 -28.34 -4.92 7.62
C ILE A 85 -27.80 -3.62 7.00
N GLY A 86 -28.53 -2.51 7.17
CA GLY A 86 -28.11 -1.18 6.70
C GLY A 86 -26.76 -0.69 7.27
N ASP A 87 -26.28 -1.31 8.35
CA ASP A 87 -24.94 -1.05 8.90
C ASP A 87 -23.82 -1.62 8.03
N THR A 88 -24.07 -2.68 7.24
CA THR A 88 -23.07 -3.27 6.34
C THR A 88 -22.68 -2.30 5.23
N LEU A 89 -23.63 -1.54 4.69
CA LEU A 89 -23.36 -0.49 3.70
C LEU A 89 -22.46 0.61 4.27
N LYS A 90 -22.67 1.00 5.54
CA LYS A 90 -21.80 1.95 6.23
C LYS A 90 -20.42 1.35 6.54
N LYS A 91 -20.30 0.05 6.84
CA LYS A 91 -19.00 -0.59 7.08
C LYS A 91 -18.17 -0.68 5.79
N ASN A 92 -18.79 -1.06 4.68
CA ASN A 92 -18.11 -1.23 3.38
C ASN A 92 -17.61 0.10 2.78
N GLN A 93 -18.13 1.25 3.22
CA GLN A 93 -17.64 2.54 2.73
C GLN A 93 -16.25 2.92 3.28
N TYR A 94 -15.88 2.35 4.43
CA TYR A 94 -14.63 2.64 5.13
C TYR A 94 -13.54 1.61 4.83
N ILE A 95 -13.85 0.50 4.15
CA ILE A 95 -12.91 -0.60 3.87
C ILE A 95 -12.55 -0.59 2.39
N GLY A 96 -11.28 -0.87 2.09
CA GLY A 96 -10.85 -1.09 0.73
C GLY A 96 -9.48 -1.73 0.64
N LYS A 97 -9.16 -2.19 -0.57
CA LYS A 97 -7.91 -2.84 -0.90
C LYS A 97 -6.96 -1.88 -1.60
N VAL A 98 -5.71 -1.83 -1.14
CA VAL A 98 -4.68 -0.99 -1.73
C VAL A 98 -4.21 -1.56 -3.06
N LEU A 99 -4.35 -0.78 -4.14
CA LEU A 99 -3.92 -1.15 -5.48
C LEU A 99 -2.54 -0.60 -5.84
N SER A 100 -2.24 0.62 -5.41
CA SER A 100 -0.93 1.25 -5.62
C SER A 100 -0.67 2.32 -4.55
N VAL A 101 0.60 2.51 -4.23
CA VAL A 101 1.08 3.42 -3.19
C VAL A 101 2.07 4.39 -3.83
N GLY A 102 1.96 5.66 -3.47
CA GLY A 102 2.92 6.69 -3.86
C GLY A 102 4.29 6.47 -3.22
N ALA A 103 5.25 7.31 -3.59
CA ALA A 103 6.62 7.12 -3.14
C ALA A 103 6.89 7.62 -1.70
N GLY A 104 5.95 8.34 -1.08
CA GLY A 104 6.13 9.06 0.17
C GLY A 104 6.29 10.57 -0.05
N ALA A 105 5.83 11.35 0.94
CA ALA A 105 6.09 12.78 0.99
C ALA A 105 7.60 13.05 1.13
N ILE A 106 8.05 14.22 0.66
CA ILE A 106 9.45 14.64 0.85
C ILE A 106 9.53 15.48 2.12
N ASN A 107 10.42 15.11 3.03
CA ASN A 107 10.75 15.92 4.18
C ASN A 107 11.55 17.14 3.71
N THR A 108 11.01 18.33 3.94
CA THR A 108 11.57 19.59 3.44
C THR A 108 12.87 20.00 4.15
N LYS A 109 13.18 19.40 5.30
CA LYS A 109 14.38 19.71 6.08
C LYS A 109 15.60 18.90 5.66
N ASN A 110 15.43 17.61 5.39
CA ASN A 110 16.53 16.71 5.04
C ASN A 110 16.52 16.27 3.56
N GLY A 111 15.43 16.50 2.82
CA GLY A 111 15.27 16.11 1.41
C GLY A 111 14.97 14.63 1.19
N GLU A 112 14.86 13.84 2.24
CA GLU A 112 14.55 12.41 2.18
C GLU A 112 13.05 12.16 2.06
N ARG A 113 12.67 10.97 1.57
CA ARG A 113 11.26 10.55 1.56
C ARG A 113 10.85 10.01 2.92
N ILE A 114 9.68 10.44 3.37
CA ILE A 114 9.01 9.89 4.54
C ILE A 114 8.43 8.52 4.14
N PRO A 115 8.79 7.42 4.84
CA PRO A 115 8.27 6.10 4.52
C PRO A 115 6.74 6.01 4.68
N ILE A 116 6.10 5.18 3.85
CA ILE A 116 4.68 4.84 3.96
C ILE A 116 4.56 3.41 4.50
N ASP A 117 3.75 3.22 5.54
CA ASP A 117 3.61 1.92 6.24
C ASP A 117 2.52 1.00 5.67
N ILE A 118 2.12 1.29 4.44
CA ILE A 118 1.04 0.65 3.69
C ILE A 118 1.66 0.03 2.44
N GLN A 119 1.28 -1.19 2.15
CA GLN A 119 1.77 -1.96 1.01
C GLN A 119 0.65 -2.28 0.02
N VAL A 120 1.02 -2.55 -1.23
CA VAL A 120 0.07 -2.99 -2.24
C VAL A 120 -0.50 -4.35 -1.84
N GLY A 121 -1.82 -4.46 -1.85
CA GLY A 121 -2.55 -5.66 -1.43
C GLY A 121 -3.11 -5.59 -0.01
N ASP A 122 -2.66 -4.65 0.82
CA ASP A 122 -3.20 -4.43 2.16
C ASP A 122 -4.70 -4.12 2.10
N VAL A 123 -5.45 -4.65 3.07
CA VAL A 123 -6.83 -4.27 3.34
C VAL A 123 -6.80 -3.23 4.44
N VAL A 124 -7.39 -2.07 4.18
CA VAL A 124 -7.28 -0.91 5.06
C VAL A 124 -8.63 -0.33 5.39
N ILE A 125 -8.70 0.28 6.58
CA ILE A 125 -9.80 1.12 7.01
C ILE A 125 -9.40 2.58 6.83
N PHE A 126 -10.25 3.39 6.20
CA PHE A 126 -9.95 4.76 5.80
C PHE A 126 -11.15 5.69 5.93
N ASN A 127 -10.92 7.00 5.96
CA ASN A 127 -11.98 8.02 5.89
C ASN A 127 -12.36 8.29 4.41
N PRO A 128 -13.61 8.05 3.98
CA PRO A 128 -14.02 8.25 2.58
C PRO A 128 -14.25 9.72 2.22
N ASN A 129 -14.39 10.62 3.21
CA ASN A 129 -14.84 11.99 3.01
C ASN A 129 -13.80 12.88 2.31
N ASP A 130 -12.51 12.55 2.45
CA ASP A 130 -11.40 13.37 1.96
C ASP A 130 -10.71 12.77 0.72
N GLY A 131 -11.38 11.83 0.02
CA GLY A 131 -10.83 11.15 -1.15
C GLY A 131 -11.44 11.54 -2.48
N ASN A 132 -10.60 11.54 -3.51
CA ASN A 132 -11.03 11.76 -4.90
C ASN A 132 -11.50 10.45 -5.51
N LYS A 133 -12.76 10.39 -5.95
CA LYS A 133 -13.31 9.23 -6.65
C LYS A 133 -12.72 9.13 -8.05
N VAL A 134 -12.21 7.95 -8.40
CA VAL A 134 -11.58 7.67 -9.70
C VAL A 134 -12.04 6.30 -10.18
N LYS A 135 -12.40 6.17 -11.46
CA LYS A 135 -12.68 4.86 -12.06
C LYS A 135 -11.40 4.30 -12.67
N TYR A 136 -10.81 3.30 -12.02
CA TYR A 136 -9.57 2.67 -12.48
C TYR A 136 -9.84 1.24 -12.95
N ASN A 137 -9.48 0.93 -14.20
CA ASN A 137 -9.74 -0.36 -14.85
C ASN A 137 -11.20 -0.83 -14.69
N ASP A 138 -12.12 0.09 -14.95
CA ASP A 138 -13.57 -0.09 -14.85
C ASP A 138 -14.14 -0.32 -13.43
N LYS A 139 -13.30 -0.25 -12.39
CA LYS A 139 -13.68 -0.40 -10.98
C LYS A 139 -13.71 0.93 -10.23
N GLU A 140 -14.57 1.03 -9.23
CA GLU A 140 -14.63 2.20 -8.34
C GLU A 140 -13.44 2.22 -7.37
N CYS A 141 -12.64 3.29 -7.46
CA CYS A 141 -11.48 3.51 -6.60
C CYS A 141 -11.55 4.90 -5.94
N LEU A 142 -10.80 5.05 -4.85
CA LEU A 142 -10.47 6.35 -4.27
C LEU A 142 -8.97 6.58 -4.33
N LEU A 143 -8.60 7.81 -4.68
CA LEU A 143 -7.27 8.34 -4.48
C LEU A 143 -7.28 9.22 -3.23
N ILE A 144 -6.60 8.77 -2.17
CA ILE A 144 -6.55 9.44 -0.86
C ILE A 144 -5.11 9.65 -0.40
N SER A 145 -4.89 10.56 0.55
CA SER A 145 -3.62 10.67 1.26
C SER A 145 -3.43 9.48 2.22
N ASN A 146 -2.18 9.11 2.50
CA ASN A 146 -1.85 8.13 3.54
C ASN A 146 -2.38 8.53 4.93
N GLU A 147 -2.54 9.83 5.19
CA GLU A 147 -3.09 10.32 6.44
C GLU A 147 -4.53 9.83 6.63
N GLU A 148 -5.33 9.73 5.57
CA GLU A 148 -6.73 9.30 5.65
C GLU A 148 -6.89 7.79 5.85
N VAL A 149 -5.79 7.04 5.77
CA VAL A 149 -5.79 5.62 6.12
C VAL A 149 -5.61 5.47 7.63
N LEU A 150 -6.62 4.91 8.27
CA LEU A 150 -6.70 4.81 9.73
C LEU A 150 -5.97 3.59 10.28
N GLY A 151 -6.02 2.46 9.57
CA GLY A 151 -5.46 1.20 10.03
C GLY A 151 -5.41 0.11 8.94
N LYS A 152 -4.61 -0.93 9.19
CA LYS A 152 -4.60 -2.18 8.40
C LYS A 152 -5.45 -3.25 9.08
N ILE A 153 -6.09 -4.11 8.30
CA ILE A 153 -6.88 -5.23 8.78
C ILE A 153 -6.17 -6.53 8.38
N ASN A 154 -5.74 -7.34 9.36
CA ASN A 154 -4.78 -8.42 9.10
C ASN A 154 -5.42 -9.76 8.70
N ASP A 155 -6.59 -10.13 9.23
CA ASP A 155 -7.10 -11.52 9.15
C ASP A 155 -8.50 -11.68 8.52
N SER A 156 -9.13 -10.59 8.06
CA SER A 156 -10.47 -10.62 7.46
C SER A 156 -10.80 -9.29 6.78
N ASN A 157 -11.61 -9.27 5.72
CA ASN A 157 -12.24 -8.02 5.23
C ASN A 157 -13.34 -7.51 6.18
N GLU A 158 -13.51 -8.15 7.34
CA GLU A 158 -14.41 -7.75 8.39
C GLU A 158 -13.71 -6.86 9.43
N ILE A 159 -14.39 -5.80 9.85
CA ILE A 159 -13.93 -4.89 10.90
C ILE A 159 -14.07 -5.58 12.27
N ASN A 160 -12.96 -6.10 12.77
CA ASN A 160 -12.80 -6.59 14.14
C ASN A 160 -11.72 -5.75 14.84
N PRO A 161 -12.01 -5.07 15.97
CA PRO A 161 -11.04 -4.26 16.72
C PRO A 161 -9.72 -4.97 17.02
N LEU A 162 -9.74 -6.29 17.25
CA LEU A 162 -8.57 -7.08 17.61
C LEU A 162 -7.63 -7.34 16.41
N ASN A 163 -8.14 -7.22 15.19
CA ASN A 163 -7.40 -7.49 13.95
C ASN A 163 -6.97 -6.19 13.24
N ILE A 164 -7.24 -5.04 13.86
CA ILE A 164 -6.92 -3.72 13.32
C ILE A 164 -5.60 -3.27 13.90
N THR A 165 -4.66 -2.93 13.02
CA THR A 165 -3.42 -2.23 13.38
C THR A 165 -3.56 -0.77 12.96
N PRO A 166 -3.78 0.18 13.89
CA PRO A 166 -3.81 1.60 13.56
C PRO A 166 -2.50 2.05 12.91
N LEU A 167 -2.56 3.06 12.05
CA LEU A 167 -1.38 3.62 11.40
C LEU A 167 -0.93 4.92 12.07
N TYR A 168 0.38 5.16 12.07
CA TYR A 168 0.98 6.41 12.54
C TYR A 168 0.63 6.74 14.00
N ASP A 169 0.30 7.99 14.31
CA ASP A 169 -0.08 8.44 15.65
C ASP A 169 -1.52 8.08 16.05
N ARG A 170 -2.20 7.21 15.30
CA ARG A 170 -3.60 6.85 15.56
C ARG A 170 -3.72 5.80 16.65
N VAL A 171 -4.78 5.89 17.41
CA VAL A 171 -5.13 4.98 18.50
C VAL A 171 -6.57 4.53 18.28
N LEU A 172 -6.80 3.23 18.29
CA LEU A 172 -8.15 2.66 18.26
C LEU A 172 -8.65 2.60 19.70
N ILE A 173 -9.83 3.18 19.94
CA ILE A 173 -10.44 3.23 21.26
C ILE A 173 -11.84 2.64 21.26
N LYS A 174 -12.21 2.03 22.39
CA LYS A 174 -13.59 1.67 22.72
C LYS A 174 -14.22 2.84 23.47
N LEU A 175 -15.30 3.40 22.94
CA LEU A 175 -16.00 4.52 23.56
C LEU A 175 -16.70 4.09 24.86
N ILE A 176 -16.53 4.88 25.92
CA ILE A 176 -17.17 4.66 27.23
C ILE A 176 -18.36 5.61 27.34
N ASN A 177 -19.48 5.09 27.85
CA ASN A 177 -20.68 5.89 28.13
C ASN A 177 -21.19 6.75 26.96
N PRO A 178 -21.38 6.21 25.75
CA PRO A 178 -21.76 7.03 24.60
C PRO A 178 -23.14 7.70 24.70
N ASN A 179 -23.94 7.37 25.73
CA ASN A 179 -25.33 7.80 25.89
C ASN A 179 -25.67 8.33 27.30
N VAL A 180 -24.70 8.77 28.12
CA VAL A 180 -25.03 9.27 29.45
C VAL A 180 -25.49 10.72 29.36
N ASN A 181 -26.79 10.90 29.09
CA ASN A 181 -27.53 11.99 29.71
C ASN A 181 -27.46 11.73 31.21
N SER A 182 -26.66 12.52 31.92
CA SER A 182 -26.53 12.44 33.37
C SER A 182 -27.91 12.48 34.05
N ASP A 183 -28.08 11.68 35.10
CA ASP A 183 -29.28 11.51 35.93
C ASP A 183 -29.87 12.83 36.43
N SER A 184 -30.55 13.56 35.55
CA SER A 184 -31.24 14.81 35.86
C SER A 184 -32.62 14.74 35.24
N LEU A 185 -33.63 14.73 36.11
CA LEU A 185 -35.06 14.69 35.80
C LEU A 185 -35.55 16.01 35.17
N ILE A 186 -34.83 16.53 34.19
CA ILE A 186 -35.17 17.72 33.42
C ILE A 186 -34.93 17.39 31.95
N ILE A 187 -36.01 17.37 31.17
CA ILE A 187 -35.94 17.26 29.71
C ILE A 187 -35.32 18.56 29.20
N ILE A 188 -34.05 18.49 28.80
CA ILE A 188 -33.38 19.56 28.05
C ILE A 188 -33.75 19.33 26.57
N PRO A 189 -34.24 20.35 25.84
CA PRO A 189 -34.55 20.21 24.42
C PRO A 189 -33.28 19.79 23.66
N GLU A 190 -33.43 18.80 22.76
CA GLU A 190 -32.40 18.08 21.99
C GLU A 190 -31.45 18.97 21.15
N SER A 191 -31.64 20.29 21.16
CA SER A 191 -30.88 21.26 20.36
C SER A 191 -29.64 21.84 21.08
N LYS A 192 -29.34 21.42 22.33
CA LYS A 192 -28.18 21.95 23.08
C LYS A 192 -27.32 20.95 23.87
N ASN A 193 -27.49 19.63 23.70
CA ASN A 193 -26.55 18.65 24.27
C ASN A 193 -25.89 17.82 23.16
N ASN A 194 -24.90 18.43 22.49
CA ASN A 194 -23.89 17.71 21.73
C ASN A 194 -22.77 17.31 22.71
N ASP A 195 -23.10 16.57 23.77
CA ASP A 195 -22.09 16.00 24.66
C ASP A 195 -21.40 14.87 23.90
N LYS A 196 -20.48 15.29 23.03
CA LYS A 196 -19.64 14.39 22.26
C LYS A 196 -18.90 13.50 23.25
N VAL A 197 -18.96 12.20 23.01
CA VAL A 197 -18.27 11.20 23.84
C VAL A 197 -16.79 11.51 23.83
N THR A 198 -16.20 11.67 25.01
CA THR A 198 -14.80 12.09 25.19
C THR A 198 -14.00 11.13 26.06
N ASP A 199 -14.62 10.04 26.52
CA ASP A 199 -13.98 9.00 27.31
C ASP A 199 -13.89 7.71 26.50
N GLY A 200 -12.76 7.03 26.60
CA GLY A 200 -12.53 5.77 25.91
C GLY A 200 -11.47 4.90 26.57
N GLN A 201 -11.47 3.63 26.23
CA GLN A 201 -10.43 2.67 26.60
C GLN A 201 -9.58 2.35 25.36
N VAL A 202 -8.26 2.37 25.48
CA VAL A 202 -7.34 2.07 24.38
C VAL A 202 -7.37 0.58 24.04
N VAL A 203 -7.60 0.26 22.76
CA VAL A 203 -7.69 -1.11 22.25
C VAL A 203 -6.46 -1.47 21.43
N ALA A 204 -6.01 -0.56 20.57
CA ALA A 204 -4.82 -0.75 19.77
C ALA A 204 -4.12 0.59 19.51
N ILE A 205 -2.80 0.54 19.29
CA ILE A 205 -1.95 1.73 19.15
C ILE A 205 -1.16 1.62 17.84
N GLY A 206 -1.10 2.72 17.11
CA GLY A 206 -0.29 2.82 15.90
C GLY A 206 1.21 2.85 16.18
N ASN A 207 1.99 2.72 15.12
CA ASN A 207 3.45 2.65 15.20
C ASN A 207 4.14 4.02 15.33
N GLY A 208 3.39 5.11 15.44
CA GLY A 208 3.91 6.47 15.56
C GLY A 208 4.20 7.15 14.22
N ILE A 209 4.29 8.48 14.24
CA ILE A 209 4.72 9.28 13.08
C ILE A 209 6.23 9.23 12.90
N TYR A 210 6.71 9.61 11.73
CA TYR A 210 8.12 9.78 11.45
C TYR A 210 8.59 11.18 11.88
N ASP A 211 9.74 11.25 12.54
CA ASP A 211 10.43 12.50 12.86
C ASP A 211 11.25 13.01 11.66
N GLU A 212 12.00 14.08 11.89
CA GLU A 212 12.85 14.71 10.87
C GLU A 212 13.99 13.82 10.37
N ASN A 213 14.30 12.74 11.09
CA ASN A 213 15.34 11.77 10.76
C ASN A 213 14.75 10.44 10.27
N ASN A 214 13.47 10.41 9.89
CA ASN A 214 12.74 9.20 9.51
C ASN A 214 12.73 8.11 10.60
N GLN A 215 12.83 8.51 11.87
CA GLN A 215 12.68 7.63 13.02
C GLN A 215 11.25 7.71 13.55
N LYS A 216 10.74 6.58 14.05
CA LYS A 216 9.40 6.53 14.63
C LYS A 216 9.37 7.24 15.99
N VAL A 217 8.47 8.20 16.12
CA VAL A 217 8.16 8.84 17.41
C VAL A 217 7.22 7.93 18.19
N PRO A 218 7.62 7.42 19.37
CA PRO A 218 6.77 6.54 20.16
C PRO A 218 5.53 7.28 20.69
N ILE A 219 4.43 6.56 20.82
CA ILE A 219 3.18 7.06 21.40
C ILE A 219 3.19 6.74 22.90
N ASP A 220 2.96 7.74 23.76
CA ASP A 220 2.93 7.57 25.23
C ASP A 220 1.55 7.06 25.73
N LEU A 221 1.10 5.94 25.16
CA LEU A 221 -0.12 5.24 25.55
C LEU A 221 0.15 3.74 25.62
N ARG A 222 -0.69 3.03 26.37
CA ARG A 222 -0.68 1.57 26.45
C ARG A 222 -2.07 1.02 26.16
N ILE A 223 -2.09 -0.23 25.70
CA ILE A 223 -3.34 -0.98 25.57
C ILE A 223 -3.98 -1.05 26.97
N ASP A 224 -5.31 -0.92 27.00
CA ASP A 224 -6.15 -0.86 28.19
C ASP A 224 -6.10 0.43 29.01
N ASP A 225 -5.28 1.43 28.65
CA ASP A 225 -5.34 2.77 29.28
C ASP A 225 -6.76 3.36 29.12
N TYR A 226 -7.31 3.93 30.20
CA TYR A 226 -8.48 4.78 30.10
C TYR A 226 -8.05 6.20 29.75
N ILE A 227 -8.72 6.82 28.80
CA ILE A 227 -8.30 8.13 28.29
C ILE A 227 -9.46 9.12 28.22
N LYS A 228 -9.11 10.39 28.37
CA LYS A 228 -9.93 11.53 27.98
C LYS A 228 -9.36 12.13 26.70
N PHE A 229 -10.18 12.37 25.69
CA PHE A 229 -9.74 12.94 24.41
C PHE A 229 -10.62 14.10 23.95
N SER A 230 -10.12 14.88 22.99
CA SER A 230 -10.84 16.04 22.44
C SER A 230 -12.09 15.63 21.66
N PRO A 231 -13.25 16.28 21.85
CA PRO A 231 -14.45 16.00 21.05
C PRO A 231 -14.31 16.39 19.55
N PHE A 232 -13.22 17.05 19.18
CA PHE A 232 -12.89 17.37 17.79
C PHE A 232 -11.92 16.38 17.16
N SER A 233 -11.53 15.32 17.88
CA SER A 233 -10.57 14.33 17.38
C SER A 233 -11.19 13.07 16.80
N ASN A 234 -12.53 12.94 16.84
CA ASN A 234 -13.21 11.81 16.23
C ASN A 234 -12.91 11.85 14.74
N GLU A 235 -12.17 10.85 14.29
CA GLU A 235 -12.11 10.54 12.88
C GLU A 235 -13.52 10.15 12.42
N SER A 236 -13.85 10.41 11.16
CA SER A 236 -15.21 10.20 10.64
C SER A 236 -15.68 8.72 10.67
N CYS A 237 -14.76 7.80 10.96
CA CYS A 237 -15.01 6.38 11.06
C CYS A 237 -15.33 5.99 12.51
N GLU A 238 -16.62 5.76 12.79
CA GLU A 238 -17.09 5.06 13.98
C GLU A 238 -17.76 3.75 13.56
N PHE A 239 -17.50 2.67 14.31
CA PHE A 239 -18.11 1.37 14.02
C PHE A 239 -18.51 0.63 15.29
N THR A 240 -19.51 -0.25 15.16
CA THR A 240 -20.01 -1.07 16.26
C THR A 240 -19.56 -2.52 16.10
N TYR A 241 -19.01 -3.10 17.17
CA TYR A 241 -18.62 -4.50 17.29
C TYR A 241 -19.03 -5.03 18.67
N GLN A 242 -19.78 -6.14 18.72
CA GLN A 242 -20.29 -6.75 19.96
C GLN A 242 -20.97 -5.74 20.92
N ASN A 243 -21.88 -4.91 20.40
CA ASN A 243 -22.61 -3.84 21.13
C ASN A 243 -21.73 -2.75 21.76
N ALA A 244 -20.43 -2.68 21.42
CA ALA A 244 -19.55 -1.59 21.78
C ALA A 244 -19.22 -0.74 20.55
N LYS A 245 -19.11 0.58 20.75
CA LYS A 245 -18.68 1.52 19.71
C LYS A 245 -17.17 1.74 19.78
N TYR A 246 -16.54 1.81 18.63
CA TYR A 246 -15.12 2.04 18.48
C TYR A 246 -14.88 3.20 17.51
N THR A 247 -13.81 3.94 17.72
CA THR A 247 -13.37 5.03 16.85
C THR A 247 -11.85 5.17 16.89
N PHE A 248 -11.30 5.90 15.92
CA PHE A 248 -9.89 6.27 15.89
C PHE A 248 -9.73 7.68 16.43
N VAL A 249 -8.66 7.88 17.20
CA VAL A 249 -8.24 9.18 17.73
C VAL A 249 -6.75 9.34 17.47
N LYS A 250 -6.32 10.50 16.97
CA LYS A 250 -4.88 10.81 16.93
C LYS A 250 -4.37 11.04 18.35
N ALA A 251 -3.24 10.43 18.70
CA ALA A 251 -2.66 10.46 20.04
C ALA A 251 -2.45 11.90 20.56
N ARG A 252 -2.12 12.85 19.67
CA ARG A 252 -1.99 14.28 20.00
C ARG A 252 -3.27 14.94 20.54
N TYR A 253 -4.42 14.30 20.38
CA TYR A 253 -5.71 14.78 20.89
C TYR A 253 -6.14 14.08 22.19
N VAL A 254 -5.34 13.15 22.69
CA VAL A 254 -5.54 12.56 24.01
C VAL A 254 -5.06 13.57 25.06
N MET A 255 -5.96 13.95 25.96
CA MET A 255 -5.76 15.00 26.96
C MET A 255 -5.29 14.43 28.31
N ALA A 256 -5.73 13.22 28.64
CA ALA A 256 -5.35 12.53 29.88
C ALA A 256 -5.44 11.00 29.71
N LYS A 257 -4.65 10.28 30.50
CA LYS A 257 -4.79 8.83 30.75
C LYS A 257 -4.94 8.58 32.26
N TYR A 258 -5.77 7.62 32.67
CA TYR A 258 -6.08 7.31 34.08
C TYR A 258 -6.35 5.82 34.33
#